data_AF-A0AAV1Q5Y9-F1
#
_entry.id   AF-A0AAV1Q5Y9-F1
#
_cell.length_a   1.000
_cell.length_b   1.000
_cell.length_c   1.000
_cell.angle_alpha   90.00
_cell.angle_beta   90.00
_cell.angle_gamma   90.00
#
_symmetry.space_group_name_H-M   'P 1'
#
loop_
_entity.id
_entity.type
_entity.pdbx_description
1 polymer ?
#
loop_
_entity_poly.entity_id
_entity_poly.type
_entity_poly.pdbx_seq_one_letter_code
_entity_poly.pdbx_strand_id
1 'polypeptide(L)'
;MLEQRRGGRMLEQQRGGRMLEERRGGRMLEQRRGGRMLEQRRGGRMLEERRGGRMSEQRRGGRMSEQRRGGRMLEERRGGRMLEQRRGGRMLEERRGGRMLEQRRGGRMSEQRRGGRMLEQRRGGRMSEQRRGGRMLEERRGGRMLEQRRGGRMSEQRRGGRMLEQRRGGRMSEQRRGGRMLEERRGGRMLDQRRGGRMSEQRRGGRMSEQRRGGRMLEQRRGGRMLDQRRGGRMLEQRRGGRMLDQRRGGRMLEQRRGAEL
;
A
#
# COMPACT_ATOMS: atom_id res chain seq x y z
N MET A 1 -19.43 -17.95 -24.17
CA MET A 1 -18.45 -18.90 -24.72
C MET A 1 -17.56 -19.38 -23.58
N LEU A 2 -17.40 -20.70 -23.46
CA LEU A 2 -16.50 -21.36 -22.53
C LEU A 2 -15.29 -21.86 -23.30
N GLU A 3 -14.08 -21.56 -22.82
CA GLU A 3 -12.84 -21.97 -23.49
C GLU A 3 -11.85 -22.58 -22.48
N GLN A 4 -11.49 -23.84 -22.68
CA GLN A 4 -10.52 -24.56 -21.85
C GLN A 4 -9.27 -24.87 -22.67
N ARG A 5 -8.08 -24.49 -22.20
CA ARG A 5 -6.83 -24.74 -22.94
C ARG A 5 -5.62 -25.13 -22.12
N ARG A 6 -4.77 -25.97 -22.73
CA ARG A 6 -3.47 -26.41 -22.22
C ARG A 6 -2.37 -26.05 -23.22
N GLY A 7 -1.43 -25.20 -22.82
CA GLY A 7 -0.29 -24.79 -23.67
C GLY A 7 -0.65 -23.88 -24.85
N GLY A 8 0.36 -23.48 -25.63
CA GLY A 8 0.20 -22.71 -26.88
C GLY A 8 0.48 -21.20 -26.81
N ARG A 9 0.48 -20.56 -27.98
CA ARG A 9 0.50 -19.10 -28.16
C ARG A 9 -0.88 -18.65 -28.63
N MET A 10 -1.36 -17.50 -28.14
CA MET A 10 -2.66 -16.96 -28.54
C MET A 10 -2.65 -15.44 -28.65
N LEU A 11 -3.43 -14.94 -29.61
CA LEU A 11 -3.84 -13.56 -29.75
C LEU A 11 -5.36 -13.50 -29.69
N GLU A 12 -5.91 -12.62 -28.87
CA GLU A 12 -7.35 -12.42 -28.77
C GLU A 12 -7.72 -10.94 -28.75
N GLN A 13 -8.75 -10.58 -29.52
CA GLN A 13 -9.34 -9.25 -29.52
C GLN A 13 -10.84 -9.35 -29.31
N GLN A 14 -11.37 -8.58 -28.35
CA GLN A 14 -12.80 -8.58 -28.06
C GLN A 14 -13.39 -7.19 -27.85
N ARG A 15 -14.63 -7.05 -28.31
CA ARG A 15 -15.49 -5.89 -28.07
C ARG A 15 -16.82 -6.38 -27.49
N GLY A 16 -17.07 -6.08 -26.21
CA GLY A 16 -18.28 -6.52 -25.52
C GLY A 16 -18.33 -8.04 -25.25
N GLY A 17 -19.49 -8.52 -24.80
CA GLY A 17 -19.73 -9.96 -24.59
C GLY A 17 -19.46 -10.50 -23.19
N ARG A 18 -19.78 -11.80 -23.01
CA ARG A 18 -19.50 -12.58 -21.79
C ARG A 18 -18.61 -13.77 -22.13
N MET A 19 -17.53 -13.94 -21.38
CA MET A 19 -16.59 -15.05 -21.57
C MET A 19 -16.26 -15.74 -20.26
N LEU A 20 -16.07 -17.06 -20.34
CA LEU A 20 -15.46 -17.87 -19.29
C LEU A 20 -14.29 -18.64 -19.88
N GLU A 21 -13.16 -18.59 -19.18
CA GLU A 21 -11.89 -19.13 -19.69
C GLU A 21 -11.09 -19.83 -18.59
N GLU A 22 -10.56 -21.01 -18.92
CA GLU A 22 -9.65 -21.76 -18.06
C GLU A 22 -8.38 -22.15 -18.81
N ARG A 23 -7.21 -21.84 -18.22
CA ARG A 23 -5.92 -22.10 -18.87
C ARG A 23 -4.84 -22.67 -17.97
N ARG A 24 -4.05 -23.54 -18.58
CA ARG A 24 -2.82 -24.09 -18.00
C ARG A 24 -1.63 -23.88 -18.94
N GLY A 25 -0.69 -23.02 -18.54
CA GLY A 25 0.51 -22.69 -19.31
C GLY A 25 0.26 -21.80 -20.53
N GLY A 26 1.28 -21.64 -21.38
CA GLY A 26 1.19 -20.90 -22.64
C GLY A 26 1.60 -19.42 -22.60
N ARG A 27 1.54 -18.77 -23.76
CA ARG A 27 1.75 -17.33 -23.95
C ARG A 27 0.50 -16.70 -24.57
N MET A 28 0.09 -15.54 -24.08
CA MET A 28 -1.08 -14.84 -24.60
C MET A 28 -0.85 -13.34 -24.74
N LEU A 29 -1.47 -12.77 -25.76
CA LEU A 29 -1.77 -11.35 -25.85
C LEU A 29 -3.27 -11.15 -26.03
N GLU A 30 -3.86 -10.28 -25.23
CA GLU A 30 -5.30 -10.06 -25.18
C GLU A 30 -5.63 -8.56 -25.17
N GLN A 31 -6.56 -8.14 -26.01
CA GLN A 31 -7.08 -6.77 -26.03
C GLN A 31 -8.60 -6.76 -25.90
N ARG A 32 -9.12 -6.02 -24.91
CA ARG A 32 -10.57 -5.95 -24.65
C ARG A 32 -11.12 -4.55 -24.49
N ARG A 33 -12.32 -4.36 -25.04
CA ARG A 33 -13.15 -3.18 -24.82
C ARG A 33 -14.53 -3.59 -24.32
N GLY A 34 -14.83 -3.30 -23.06
CA GLY A 34 -16.10 -3.65 -22.40
C GLY A 34 -16.24 -5.14 -22.09
N GLY A 35 -17.47 -5.56 -21.77
CA GLY A 35 -17.81 -6.98 -21.52
C GLY A 35 -17.66 -7.45 -20.06
N ARG A 36 -17.98 -8.73 -19.85
CA ARG A 36 -17.83 -9.45 -18.58
C ARG A 36 -16.95 -10.69 -18.78
N MET A 37 -16.02 -10.93 -17.86
CA MET A 37 -15.10 -12.06 -17.97
C MET A 37 -14.89 -12.76 -16.64
N LEU A 38 -14.80 -14.08 -16.72
CA LEU A 38 -14.33 -14.96 -15.65
C LEU A 38 -13.16 -15.78 -16.17
N GLU A 39 -12.05 -15.76 -15.45
CA GLU A 39 -10.80 -16.33 -15.93
C GLU A 39 -10.04 -17.06 -14.82
N GLN A 40 -9.58 -18.27 -15.14
CA GLN A 40 -8.75 -19.08 -14.25
C GLN A 40 -7.46 -19.49 -14.94
N ARG A 41 -6.32 -19.23 -14.29
CA ARG A 41 -5.00 -19.52 -14.85
C ARG A 41 -4.04 -20.21 -13.92
N ARG A 42 -3.29 -21.15 -14.50
CA ARG A 42 -2.13 -21.80 -13.88
C ARG A 42 -0.90 -21.69 -14.76
N GLY A 43 0.05 -20.84 -14.37
CA GLY A 43 1.31 -20.61 -15.08
C GLY A 43 1.16 -19.78 -16.36
N GLY A 44 2.23 -19.73 -17.17
CA GLY A 44 2.24 -19.03 -18.46
C GLY A 44 2.73 -17.57 -18.42
N ARG A 45 2.70 -16.92 -19.59
CA ARG A 45 3.01 -15.49 -19.79
C ARG A 45 1.84 -14.79 -20.46
N MET A 46 1.47 -13.61 -19.99
CA MET A 46 0.37 -12.85 -20.58
C MET A 46 0.69 -11.36 -20.69
N LEU A 47 0.24 -10.76 -21.79
CA LEU A 47 0.08 -9.33 -21.99
C LEU A 47 -1.40 -9.02 -22.20
N GLU A 48 -1.91 -8.04 -21.47
CA GLU A 48 -3.34 -7.78 -21.41
C GLU A 48 -3.63 -6.27 -21.42
N GLU A 49 -4.49 -5.83 -22.33
CA GLU A 49 -4.94 -4.45 -22.43
C GLU A 49 -6.46 -4.36 -22.34
N ARG A 50 -6.96 -3.51 -21.43
CA ARG A 50 -8.39 -3.37 -21.18
C ARG A 50 -8.90 -1.96 -21.09
N ARG A 51 -10.08 -1.75 -21.68
CA ARG A 51 -10.88 -0.54 -21.54
C ARG A 51 -12.30 -0.87 -21.09
N GLY A 52 -12.62 -0.55 -19.83
CA GLY A 52 -13.95 -0.78 -19.24
C GLY A 52 -14.23 -2.26 -18.92
N GLY A 53 -15.49 -2.58 -18.64
CA GLY A 53 -15.95 -3.95 -18.37
C GLY A 53 -15.89 -4.38 -16.91
N ARG A 54 -16.27 -5.64 -16.66
CA ARG A 54 -16.21 -6.32 -15.35
C ARG A 54 -15.40 -7.61 -15.49
N MET A 55 -14.56 -7.92 -14.51
CA MET A 55 -13.78 -9.15 -14.50
C MET A 55 -13.71 -9.76 -13.10
N SER A 56 -13.71 -11.09 -13.05
CA SER A 56 -13.09 -11.84 -11.96
C SER A 56 -11.97 -12.73 -12.50
N GLU A 57 -10.84 -12.74 -11.81
CA GLU A 57 -9.72 -13.57 -12.23
C GLU A 57 -9.03 -14.29 -11.06
N GLN A 58 -8.70 -15.56 -11.27
CA GLN A 58 -7.88 -16.36 -10.36
C GLN A 58 -6.60 -16.82 -11.04
N ARG A 59 -5.44 -16.54 -10.43
CA ARG A 59 -4.14 -16.92 -10.99
C ARG A 59 -3.25 -17.66 -10.00
N ARG A 60 -2.57 -18.69 -10.50
CA ARG A 60 -1.49 -19.42 -9.80
C ARG A 60 -0.20 -19.43 -10.62
N GLY A 61 0.79 -18.66 -10.19
CA GLY A 61 2.10 -18.54 -10.84
C GLY A 61 2.07 -17.73 -12.15
N GLY A 62 3.16 -17.81 -12.92
CA GLY A 62 3.28 -17.14 -14.22
C GLY A 62 3.84 -15.71 -14.19
N ARG A 63 3.89 -15.09 -15.38
CA ARG A 63 4.32 -13.69 -15.60
C ARG A 63 3.23 -12.92 -16.33
N MET A 64 3.02 -11.68 -15.91
CA MET A 64 1.96 -10.84 -16.44
C MET A 64 2.45 -9.41 -16.63
N SER A 65 2.04 -8.79 -17.74
CA SER A 65 1.92 -7.34 -17.85
C SER A 65 0.49 -6.97 -18.20
N GLU A 66 -0.04 -5.98 -17.50
CA GLU A 66 -1.42 -5.55 -17.69
C GLU A 66 -1.56 -4.01 -17.74
N GLN A 67 -2.38 -3.53 -18.67
CA GLN A 67 -2.82 -2.14 -18.75
C GLN A 67 -4.34 -2.04 -18.69
N ARG A 68 -4.87 -1.21 -17.78
CA ARG A 68 -6.31 -0.99 -17.64
C ARG A 68 -6.73 0.47 -17.61
N ARG A 69 -7.86 0.75 -18.26
CA ARG A 69 -8.57 2.02 -18.19
C ARG A 69 -10.04 1.80 -17.81
N GLY A 70 -10.40 2.20 -16.59
CA GLY A 70 -11.75 2.06 -16.04
C GLY A 70 -12.14 0.62 -15.69
N GLY A 71 -13.44 0.38 -15.48
CA GLY A 71 -13.99 -0.95 -15.19
C GLY A 71 -14.01 -1.36 -13.71
N ARG A 72 -14.48 -2.60 -13.47
CA ARG A 72 -14.51 -3.26 -12.15
C ARG A 72 -13.76 -4.58 -12.22
N MET A 73 -13.01 -4.91 -11.16
CA MET A 73 -12.24 -6.14 -11.11
C MET A 73 -12.22 -6.76 -9.73
N LEU A 74 -12.25 -8.09 -9.73
CA LEU A 74 -11.85 -8.95 -8.63
C LEU A 74 -10.66 -9.79 -9.08
N GLU A 75 -9.64 -9.89 -8.25
CA GLU A 75 -8.43 -10.62 -8.59
C GLU A 75 -7.89 -11.41 -7.40
N GLU A 76 -7.61 -12.69 -7.61
CA GLU A 76 -6.93 -13.55 -6.64
C GLU A 76 -5.64 -14.10 -7.24
N ARG A 77 -4.52 -13.93 -6.53
CA ARG A 77 -3.21 -14.37 -7.01
C ARG A 77 -2.42 -15.16 -5.98
N ARG A 78 -1.82 -16.25 -6.45
CA ARG A 78 -0.84 -17.04 -5.72
C ARG A 78 0.48 -17.15 -6.48
N GLY A 79 1.50 -16.42 -6.01
CA GLY A 79 2.83 -16.38 -6.60
C GLY A 79 2.93 -15.61 -7.92
N GLY A 80 4.04 -15.77 -8.63
CA GLY A 80 4.26 -15.16 -9.95
C GLY A 80 4.90 -13.76 -9.94
N ARG A 81 5.00 -13.17 -11.13
CA ARG A 81 5.51 -11.80 -11.36
C ARG A 81 4.50 -10.98 -12.15
N MET A 82 4.34 -9.71 -11.77
CA MET A 82 3.37 -8.83 -12.39
C MET A 82 3.88 -7.40 -12.56
N LEU A 83 3.54 -6.84 -13.71
CA LEU A 83 3.56 -5.42 -14.01
C LEU A 83 2.12 -4.96 -14.27
N GLU A 84 1.73 -3.85 -13.68
CA GLU A 84 0.36 -3.39 -13.74
C GLU A 84 0.27 -1.87 -13.84
N GLN A 85 -0.50 -1.40 -14.82
CA GLN A 85 -0.79 0.02 -15.01
C GLN A 85 -2.29 0.27 -15.03
N ARG A 86 -2.76 1.19 -14.20
CA ARG A 86 -4.20 1.53 -14.12
C ARG A 86 -4.51 3.00 -14.16
N ARG A 87 -5.60 3.30 -14.86
CA ARG A 87 -6.26 4.61 -14.85
C ARG A 87 -7.75 4.46 -14.51
N GLY A 88 -8.12 4.89 -13.30
CA GLY A 88 -9.50 4.84 -12.78
C GLY A 88 -10.00 3.43 -12.46
N GLY A 89 -11.32 3.29 -12.27
CA GLY A 89 -11.97 2.01 -12.00
C GLY A 89 -12.07 1.62 -10.52
N ARG A 90 -12.59 0.42 -10.27
CA ARG A 90 -12.69 -0.22 -8.94
C ARG A 90 -12.03 -1.59 -8.96
N MET A 91 -11.26 -1.92 -7.94
CA MET A 91 -10.58 -3.20 -7.83
C MET A 91 -10.65 -3.72 -6.39
N LEU A 92 -10.87 -5.04 -6.27
CA LEU A 92 -10.53 -5.83 -5.09
C LEU A 92 -9.48 -6.85 -5.51
N GLU A 93 -8.46 -7.00 -4.67
CA GLU A 93 -7.31 -7.84 -4.98
C GLU A 93 -6.80 -8.59 -3.74
N GLU A 94 -6.61 -9.89 -3.90
CA GLU A 94 -6.01 -10.76 -2.89
C GLU A 94 -4.73 -11.40 -3.42
N ARG A 95 -3.64 -11.29 -2.65
CA ARG A 95 -2.33 -11.80 -3.05
C ARG A 95 -1.65 -12.62 -1.98
N ARG A 96 -1.10 -13.76 -2.41
CA ARG A 96 -0.20 -14.60 -1.62
C ARG A 96 1.13 -14.79 -2.33
N GLY A 97 2.17 -14.12 -1.84
CA GLY A 97 3.54 -14.16 -2.36
C GLY A 97 3.71 -13.43 -3.70
N GLY A 98 4.85 -13.69 -4.36
CA GLY A 98 5.16 -13.12 -5.69
C GLY A 98 5.88 -11.77 -5.68
N ARG A 99 6.08 -11.22 -6.88
CA ARG A 99 6.68 -9.90 -7.13
C ARG A 99 5.76 -9.04 -7.96
N MET A 100 5.62 -7.77 -7.60
CA MET A 100 4.71 -6.84 -8.27
C MET A 100 5.31 -5.46 -8.43
N LEU A 101 5.06 -4.87 -9.59
CA LEU A 101 5.22 -3.45 -9.84
C LEU A 101 3.88 -2.90 -10.30
N GLU A 102 3.47 -1.80 -9.68
CA GLU A 102 2.17 -1.22 -9.91
C GLU A 102 2.21 0.30 -10.04
N GLN A 103 1.53 0.81 -11.07
CA GLN A 103 1.35 2.24 -11.30
C GLN A 103 -0.13 2.57 -11.44
N ARG A 104 -0.57 3.59 -10.68
CA ARG A 104 -2.01 3.91 -10.60
C ARG A 104 -2.30 5.39 -10.62
N ARG A 105 -3.37 5.73 -11.35
CA ARG A 105 -3.95 7.07 -11.40
C ARG A 105 -5.46 7.04 -11.13
N GLY A 106 -5.86 7.53 -9.96
CA GLY A 106 -7.25 7.59 -9.51
C GLY A 106 -7.86 6.22 -9.16
N GLY A 107 -9.18 6.17 -9.02
CA GLY A 107 -9.93 4.94 -8.75
C GLY A 107 -10.14 4.58 -7.27
N ARG A 108 -10.75 3.43 -7.03
CA ARG A 108 -10.98 2.83 -5.70
C ARG A 108 -10.38 1.43 -5.63
N MET A 109 -9.74 1.12 -4.51
CA MET A 109 -8.92 -0.06 -4.31
C MET A 109 -9.18 -0.70 -2.95
N SER A 110 -9.23 -2.03 -2.90
CA SER A 110 -9.03 -2.79 -1.67
C SER A 110 -8.04 -3.92 -1.94
N GLU A 111 -7.01 -4.04 -1.10
CA GLU A 111 -5.97 -5.06 -1.25
C GLU A 111 -5.74 -5.84 0.02
N GLN A 112 -5.63 -7.15 -0.12
CA GLN A 112 -5.14 -8.03 0.94
C GLN A 112 -3.89 -8.77 0.47
N ARG A 113 -2.83 -8.69 1.27
CA ARG A 113 -1.52 -9.23 0.89
C ARG A 113 -0.88 -10.06 1.99
N ARG A 114 -0.35 -11.22 1.61
CA ARG A 114 0.47 -12.09 2.46
C ARG A 114 1.82 -12.37 1.80
N GLY A 115 2.88 -11.78 2.36
CA GLY A 115 4.26 -11.91 1.88
C GLY A 115 4.53 -11.22 0.53
N GLY A 116 5.65 -11.57 -0.10
CA GLY A 116 6.04 -11.05 -1.42
C GLY A 116 6.83 -9.74 -1.40
N ARG A 117 7.11 -9.22 -2.60
CA ARG A 117 7.79 -7.93 -2.84
C ARG A 117 6.93 -7.05 -3.73
N MET A 118 6.81 -5.78 -3.37
CA MET A 118 6.04 -4.81 -4.15
C MET A 118 6.79 -3.48 -4.32
N LEU A 119 6.64 -2.91 -5.51
CA LEU A 119 6.84 -1.49 -5.76
C LEU A 119 5.53 -0.90 -6.24
N GLU A 120 5.09 0.19 -5.62
CA GLU A 120 3.86 0.86 -5.99
C GLU A 120 4.01 2.38 -6.14
N GLN A 121 3.44 2.92 -7.22
CA GLN A 121 3.31 4.35 -7.45
C GLN A 121 1.84 4.74 -7.64
N ARG A 122 1.36 5.70 -6.84
CA ARG A 122 -0.04 6.15 -6.87
C ARG A 122 -0.19 7.66 -6.98
N ARG A 123 -1.15 8.07 -7.82
CA ARG A 123 -1.63 9.46 -7.92
C ARG A 123 -3.14 9.53 -7.70
N GLY A 124 -3.53 10.09 -6.55
CA GLY A 124 -4.94 10.26 -6.15
C GLY A 124 -5.66 8.95 -5.81
N GLY A 125 -7.00 9.02 -5.73
CA GLY A 125 -7.86 7.85 -5.47
C GLY A 125 -8.12 7.54 -4.00
N ARG A 126 -8.84 6.45 -3.76
CA ARG A 126 -9.12 5.89 -2.42
C ARG A 126 -8.66 4.45 -2.33
N MET A 127 -8.13 4.08 -1.18
CA MET A 127 -7.60 2.75 -0.98
C MET A 127 -7.77 2.25 0.45
N SER A 128 -8.03 0.95 0.56
CA SER A 128 -7.82 0.18 1.78
C SER A 128 -6.81 -0.93 1.52
N GLU A 129 -5.90 -1.17 2.45
CA GLU A 129 -4.91 -2.21 2.34
C GLU A 129 -4.64 -2.93 3.66
N GLN A 130 -4.58 -4.26 3.58
CA GLN A 130 -4.17 -5.14 4.66
C GLN A 130 -2.95 -5.96 4.25
N ARG A 131 -1.88 -5.89 5.05
CA ARG A 131 -0.62 -6.59 4.78
C ARG A 131 -0.15 -7.46 5.94
N ARG A 132 0.33 -8.65 5.60
CA ARG A 132 1.06 -9.55 6.52
C ARG A 132 2.42 -9.92 5.93
N GLY A 133 3.49 -9.37 6.51
CA GLY A 133 4.87 -9.60 6.10
C GLY A 133 5.24 -8.99 4.74
N GLY A 134 6.38 -9.40 4.18
CA GLY A 134 6.85 -8.95 2.86
C GLY A 134 7.71 -7.69 2.87
N ARG A 135 8.04 -7.20 1.66
CA ARG A 135 8.79 -5.96 1.41
C ARG A 135 8.01 -5.05 0.48
N MET A 136 7.95 -3.76 0.80
CA MET A 136 7.25 -2.76 -0.02
C MET A 136 8.07 -1.49 -0.18
N LEU A 137 7.99 -0.94 -1.39
CA LEU A 137 8.32 0.45 -1.68
C LEU A 137 7.08 1.12 -2.23
N GLU A 138 6.77 2.31 -1.71
CA GLU A 138 5.55 3.02 -2.06
C GLU A 138 5.80 4.51 -2.26
N GLU A 139 5.28 5.05 -3.37
CA GLU A 139 5.23 6.48 -3.65
C GLU A 139 3.80 6.94 -3.87
N ARG A 140 3.39 8.00 -3.17
CA ARG A 140 2.03 8.52 -3.22
C ARG A 140 1.97 10.03 -3.39
N ARG A 141 1.06 10.46 -4.27
CA ARG A 141 0.66 11.86 -4.42
C ARG A 141 -0.85 12.02 -4.25
N GLY A 142 -1.26 12.60 -3.12
CA GLY A 142 -2.66 12.85 -2.76
C GLY A 142 -3.47 11.59 -2.46
N GLY A 143 -4.80 11.74 -2.38
CA GLY A 143 -5.74 10.63 -2.14
C GLY A 143 -6.04 10.34 -0.67
N ARG A 144 -6.83 9.28 -0.43
CA ARG A 144 -7.18 8.77 0.90
C ARG A 144 -6.76 7.31 1.04
N MET A 145 -6.19 6.97 2.19
CA MET A 145 -5.70 5.63 2.47
C MET A 145 -6.09 5.15 3.86
N LEU A 146 -6.48 3.89 3.94
CA LEU A 146 -6.57 3.10 5.16
C LEU A 146 -5.59 1.94 5.05
N GLU A 147 -4.81 1.72 6.09
CA GLU A 147 -3.75 0.71 6.07
C GLU A 147 -3.65 -0.07 7.38
N GLN A 148 -3.59 -1.39 7.27
CA GLN A 148 -3.32 -2.28 8.39
C GLN A 148 -2.16 -3.21 8.07
N ARG A 149 -1.19 -3.28 8.98
CA ARG A 149 0.05 -4.04 8.73
C ARG A 149 0.52 -4.85 9.92
N ARG A 150 0.99 -6.06 9.62
CA ARG A 150 1.64 -6.96 10.56
C ARG A 150 3.00 -7.42 10.03
N GLY A 151 4.07 -6.91 10.63
CA GLY A 151 5.46 -7.22 10.28
C GLY A 151 5.89 -6.70 8.90
N GLY A 152 7.06 -7.16 8.43
CA GLY A 152 7.61 -6.79 7.12
C GLY A 152 8.57 -5.59 7.15
N ARG A 153 9.02 -5.18 5.96
CA ARG A 153 9.87 -4.01 5.73
C ARG A 153 9.24 -3.05 4.74
N MET A 154 9.36 -1.76 5.01
CA MET A 154 8.79 -0.75 4.13
C MET A 154 9.60 0.53 4.01
N SER A 155 9.55 1.11 2.80
CA SER A 155 9.79 2.52 2.58
C SER A 155 8.59 3.18 1.91
N GLU A 156 8.15 4.33 2.42
CA GLU A 156 7.09 5.13 1.80
C GLU A 156 7.48 6.59 1.61
N GLN A 157 7.09 7.15 0.47
CA GLN A 157 7.16 8.57 0.18
C GLN A 157 5.76 9.11 -0.12
N ARG A 158 5.38 10.19 0.57
CA ARG A 158 4.03 10.76 0.48
C ARG A 158 4.06 12.26 0.30
N ARG A 159 3.23 12.74 -0.63
CA ARG A 159 2.94 14.17 -0.83
C ARG A 159 1.44 14.44 -0.73
N GLY A 160 1.02 15.08 0.36
CA GLY A 160 -0.38 15.42 0.65
C GLY A 160 -1.28 14.20 0.93
N GLY A 161 -2.60 14.44 0.97
CA GLY A 161 -3.60 13.39 1.19
C GLY A 161 -3.97 13.16 2.66
N ARG A 162 -4.79 12.12 2.88
CA ARG A 162 -5.22 11.67 4.22
C ARG A 162 -4.89 10.19 4.40
N MET A 163 -4.36 9.83 5.56
CA MET A 163 -4.04 8.44 5.90
C MET A 163 -4.53 8.09 7.30
N LEU A 164 -5.02 6.87 7.44
CA LEU A 164 -5.09 6.16 8.71
C LEU A 164 -4.27 4.89 8.61
N GLU A 165 -3.43 4.65 9.61
CA GLU A 165 -2.52 3.53 9.64
C GLU A 165 -2.50 2.80 10.98
N GLN A 166 -2.56 1.47 10.93
CA GLN A 166 -2.36 0.59 12.06
C GLN A 166 -1.24 -0.40 11.81
N ARG A 167 -0.29 -0.48 12.73
CA ARG A 167 0.94 -1.27 12.56
C ARG A 167 1.28 -2.10 13.79
N ARG A 168 1.66 -3.35 13.53
CA ARG A 168 2.21 -4.28 14.53
C ARG A 168 3.56 -4.84 14.06
N GLY A 169 4.64 -4.36 14.69
CA GLY A 169 6.02 -4.76 14.40
C GLY A 169 6.55 -4.32 13.02
N GLY A 170 7.72 -4.83 12.65
CA GLY A 170 8.36 -4.55 11.35
C GLY A 170 9.36 -3.39 11.36
N ARG A 171 9.87 -3.05 10.16
CA ARG A 171 10.78 -1.91 9.92
C ARG A 171 10.18 -0.96 8.90
N MET A 172 10.28 0.33 9.18
CA MET A 172 9.63 1.41 8.43
C MET A 172 10.61 2.55 8.15
N SER A 173 10.53 3.12 6.95
CA SER A 173 11.10 4.41 6.61
C SER A 173 10.05 5.24 5.90
N GLU A 174 9.77 6.44 6.37
CA GLU A 174 8.73 7.30 5.81
C GLU A 174 9.23 8.70 5.54
N GLN A 175 8.86 9.23 4.38
CA GLN A 175 9.09 10.63 4.02
C GLN A 175 7.76 11.26 3.63
N ARG A 176 7.39 12.34 4.32
CA ARG A 176 6.05 12.92 4.24
C ARG A 176 6.13 14.44 4.03
N ARG A 177 5.39 14.94 3.04
CA ARG A 177 5.23 16.38 2.78
C ARG A 177 3.75 16.77 2.79
N GLY A 178 3.34 17.45 3.86
CA GLY A 178 1.96 17.89 4.10
C GLY A 178 0.97 16.75 4.31
N GLY A 179 -0.33 17.07 4.33
CA GLY A 179 -1.41 16.10 4.54
C GLY A 179 -1.85 15.93 5.99
N ARG A 180 -2.75 14.97 6.21
CA ARG A 180 -3.26 14.58 7.54
C ARG A 180 -3.05 13.09 7.78
N MET A 181 -2.59 12.74 8.97
CA MET A 181 -2.38 11.35 9.34
C MET A 181 -2.84 11.02 10.75
N LEU A 182 -3.42 9.82 10.87
CA LEU A 182 -3.61 9.10 12.11
C LEU A 182 -2.81 7.80 12.06
N GLU A 183 -2.02 7.54 13.07
CA GLU A 183 -1.15 6.36 13.11
C GLU A 183 -1.13 5.69 14.48
N GLU A 184 -1.37 4.38 14.49
CA GLU A 184 -1.28 3.52 15.66
C GLU A 184 -0.19 2.47 15.47
N ARG A 185 0.73 2.39 16.43
CA ARG A 185 1.89 1.48 16.33
C ARG A 185 2.08 0.66 17.59
N ARG A 186 2.36 -0.63 17.39
CA ARG A 186 2.81 -1.55 18.43
C ARG A 186 4.13 -2.21 18.04
N GLY A 187 5.22 -1.78 18.69
CA GLY A 187 6.58 -2.27 18.47
C GLY A 187 7.18 -1.93 17.10
N GLY A 188 8.35 -2.50 16.79
CA GLY A 188 9.06 -2.29 15.53
C GLY A 188 10.09 -1.17 15.56
N ARG A 189 10.65 -0.86 14.37
CA ARG A 189 11.60 0.25 14.15
C ARG A 189 11.10 1.19 13.07
N MET A 190 11.21 2.48 13.30
CA MET A 190 10.78 3.51 12.36
C MET A 190 11.80 4.64 12.22
N LEU A 191 11.95 5.08 10.98
CA LEU A 191 12.52 6.37 10.62
C LEU A 191 11.42 7.19 9.94
N ASP A 192 11.21 8.43 10.35
CA ASP A 192 10.21 9.30 9.73
C ASP A 192 10.74 10.72 9.56
N GLN A 193 10.59 11.24 8.36
CA GLN A 193 10.95 12.59 7.98
C GLN A 193 9.71 13.33 7.48
N ARG A 194 9.37 14.43 8.14
CA ARG A 194 8.13 15.16 7.87
C ARG A 194 8.39 16.63 7.60
N ARG A 195 7.66 17.17 6.61
CA ARG A 195 7.60 18.60 6.31
C ARG A 195 6.14 19.07 6.27
N GLY A 196 5.72 19.78 7.31
CA GLY A 196 4.35 20.31 7.48
C GLY A 196 3.29 19.23 7.68
N GLY A 197 2.01 19.63 7.67
CA GLY A 197 0.87 18.73 7.85
C GLY A 197 0.39 18.60 9.30
N ARG A 198 -0.57 17.70 9.51
CA ARG A 198 -1.12 17.36 10.84
C ARG A 198 -0.98 15.86 11.09
N MET A 199 -0.50 15.50 12.27
CA MET A 199 -0.38 14.11 12.70
C MET A 199 -0.96 13.92 14.10
N SER A 200 -1.63 12.79 14.30
CA SER A 200 -1.81 12.20 15.61
C SER A 200 -1.30 10.78 15.59
N GLU A 201 -0.48 10.44 16.59
CA GLU A 201 0.21 9.16 16.65
C GLU A 201 0.12 8.54 18.05
N GLN A 202 -0.25 7.26 18.09
CA GLN A 202 -0.27 6.45 19.30
C GLN A 202 0.74 5.31 19.19
N ARG A 203 1.59 5.16 20.21
CA ARG A 203 2.72 4.22 20.18
C ARG A 203 2.81 3.39 21.43
N ARG A 204 3.03 2.09 21.26
CA ARG A 204 3.37 1.14 22.33
C ARG A 204 4.67 0.40 22.01
N GLY A 205 5.76 0.78 22.68
CA GLY A 205 7.10 0.20 22.51
C GLY A 205 7.75 0.48 21.15
N GLY A 206 8.92 -0.13 20.91
CA GLY A 206 9.68 0.02 19.67
C GLY A 206 10.76 1.10 19.73
N ARG A 207 11.42 1.33 18.58
CA ARG A 207 12.45 2.37 18.41
C ARG A 207 12.06 3.32 17.29
N MET A 208 12.26 4.60 17.51
CA MET A 208 12.00 5.62 16.51
C MET A 208 13.08 6.68 16.40
N SER A 209 13.32 7.12 15.17
CA SER A 209 13.91 8.42 14.88
C SER A 209 12.94 9.25 14.05
N GLU A 210 12.61 10.43 14.52
CA GLU A 210 11.70 11.36 13.85
C GLU A 210 12.41 12.69 13.58
N GLN A 211 12.30 13.19 12.35
CA GLN A 211 12.78 14.50 11.93
C GLN A 211 11.62 15.31 11.38
N ARG A 212 11.40 16.52 11.90
CA ARG A 212 10.25 17.36 11.52
C ARG A 212 10.63 18.78 11.21
N ARG A 213 9.97 19.32 10.18
CA ARG A 213 9.99 20.74 9.84
C ARG A 213 8.56 21.28 9.75
N GLY A 214 8.13 22.02 10.76
CA GLY A 214 6.79 22.61 10.86
C GLY A 214 5.66 21.59 11.03
N GLY A 215 4.42 22.08 11.02
CA GLY A 215 3.21 21.25 11.17
C GLY A 215 2.71 21.15 12.62
N ARG A 216 1.72 20.28 12.84
CA ARG A 216 1.13 20.00 14.17
C ARG A 216 1.19 18.51 14.45
N MET A 217 1.63 18.14 15.65
CA MET A 217 1.66 16.75 16.10
C MET A 217 1.03 16.58 17.47
N LEU A 218 0.22 15.53 17.59
CA LEU A 218 -0.19 14.94 18.87
C LEU A 218 0.47 13.56 18.97
N GLU A 219 1.23 13.31 20.02
CA GLU A 219 1.83 11.99 20.26
C GLU A 219 1.44 11.45 21.63
N GLN A 220 1.02 10.19 21.67
CA GLN A 220 0.88 9.42 22.89
C GLN A 220 1.81 8.21 22.83
N ARG A 221 2.70 8.08 23.82
CA ARG A 221 3.69 7.01 23.86
C ARG A 221 3.64 6.22 25.16
N ARG A 222 3.68 4.89 25.05
CA ARG A 222 3.90 3.95 26.14
C ARG A 222 5.15 3.11 25.89
N GLY A 223 6.24 3.41 26.59
CA GLY A 223 7.53 2.72 26.48
C GLY A 223 8.27 2.94 25.15
N GLY A 224 9.41 2.26 24.98
CA GLY A 224 10.25 2.35 23.78
C GLY A 224 11.35 3.42 23.85
N ARG A 225 12.03 3.65 22.72
CA ARG A 225 13.08 4.67 22.56
C ARG A 225 12.75 5.60 21.41
N MET A 226 12.88 6.90 21.63
CA MET A 226 12.65 7.93 20.62
C MET A 226 13.84 8.89 20.54
N LEU A 227 14.28 9.14 19.31
CA LEU A 227 15.09 10.30 18.92
C LEU A 227 14.18 11.23 18.13
N ASP A 228 14.17 12.50 18.51
CA ASP A 228 13.31 13.49 17.88
C ASP A 228 14.09 14.77 17.58
N GLN A 229 14.00 15.23 16.34
CA GLN A 229 14.63 16.47 15.90
C GLN A 229 13.57 17.33 15.23
N ARG A 230 13.42 18.56 15.71
CA ARG A 230 12.36 19.46 15.25
C ARG A 230 12.86 20.84 14.88
N ARG A 231 12.32 21.36 13.79
CA ARG A 231 12.45 22.76 13.38
C ARG A 231 11.07 23.39 13.16
N GLY A 232 10.61 24.17 14.13
CA GLY A 232 9.29 24.83 14.10
C GLY A 232 8.10 23.88 14.23
N GLY A 233 6.89 24.45 14.28
CA GLY A 233 5.64 23.69 14.43
C GLY A 233 5.11 23.65 15.86
N ARG A 234 4.07 22.84 16.09
CA ARG A 234 3.46 22.64 17.42
C ARG A 234 3.41 21.15 17.75
N MET A 235 3.82 20.77 18.96
CA MET A 235 3.66 19.42 19.47
C MET A 235 2.96 19.39 20.82
N LEU A 236 2.10 18.40 21.00
CA LEU A 236 1.66 17.95 22.30
C LEU A 236 2.06 16.48 22.44
N GLU A 237 2.77 16.17 23.51
CA GLU A 237 3.23 14.81 23.81
C GLU A 237 2.73 14.36 25.18
N GLN A 238 2.22 13.14 25.24
CA GLN A 238 1.99 12.41 26.49
C GLN A 238 2.81 11.13 26.49
N ARG A 239 3.62 10.93 27.53
CA ARG A 239 4.49 9.76 27.65
C ARG A 239 4.31 9.03 28.97
N ARG A 240 4.21 7.70 28.88
CA ARG A 240 4.34 6.76 29.99
C ARG A 240 5.53 5.81 29.77
N GLY A 241 6.62 6.01 30.51
CA GLY A 241 7.85 5.22 30.40
C GLY A 241 8.61 5.36 29.06
N GLY A 242 9.76 4.68 28.96
CA GLY A 242 10.65 4.73 27.78
C GLY A 242 11.65 5.90 27.81
N ARG A 243 12.56 5.92 26.83
CA ARG A 243 13.63 6.93 26.71
C ARG A 243 13.36 7.88 25.56
N MET A 244 13.64 9.16 25.75
CA MET A 244 13.55 10.18 24.71
C MET A 244 14.80 11.04 24.72
N LEU A 245 15.36 11.26 23.54
CA LEU A 245 16.26 12.36 23.29
C LEU A 245 15.61 13.27 22.26
N ASP A 246 15.67 14.56 22.51
CA ASP A 246 14.90 15.52 21.76
C ASP A 246 15.69 16.82 21.57
N GLN A 247 15.74 17.27 20.32
CA GLN A 247 16.44 18.47 19.90
C GLN A 247 15.48 19.39 19.15
N ARG A 248 15.40 20.65 19.57
CA ARG A 248 14.41 21.62 19.06
C ARG A 248 15.08 22.89 18.57
N ARG A 249 14.64 23.37 17.41
CA ARG A 249 14.95 24.71 16.89
C ARG A 249 13.67 25.44 16.50
N GLY A 250 13.15 26.23 17.45
CA GLY A 250 11.89 26.98 17.30
C GLY A 250 10.62 26.11 17.32
N GLY A 251 9.45 26.75 17.49
CA GLY A 251 8.16 26.07 17.64
C GLY A 251 7.71 25.95 19.10
N ARG A 252 6.52 25.38 19.32
CA ARG A 252 5.93 25.19 20.65
C ARG A 252 5.78 23.72 20.97
N MET A 253 6.06 23.34 22.21
CA MET A 253 5.73 22.01 22.68
C MET A 253 5.29 21.98 24.13
N LEU A 254 4.26 21.16 24.35
CA LEU A 254 3.80 20.75 25.67
C LEU A 254 4.07 19.25 25.83
N GLU A 255 4.73 18.88 26.91
CA GLU A 255 5.04 17.49 27.24
C GLU A 255 4.48 17.14 28.61
N GLN A 256 3.70 16.07 28.69
CA GLN A 256 3.28 15.47 29.94
C GLN A 256 3.92 14.09 30.09
N ARG A 257 4.70 13.91 31.15
CA ARG A 257 5.33 12.63 31.48
C ARG A 257 4.65 12.04 32.71
N ARG A 258 4.09 10.85 32.58
CA ARG A 258 3.62 10.04 33.72
C ARG A 258 4.64 8.95 34.01
N GLY A 259 5.21 8.97 35.22
CA GLY A 259 6.08 7.90 35.72
C GLY A 259 5.32 6.59 35.84
N ALA A 260 6.02 5.46 35.70
CA ALA A 260 5.73 4.36 36.58
C ALA A 260 6.55 4.68 37.83
N GLU A 261 5.89 5.06 38.93
CA GLU A 261 6.39 4.62 40.23
C GLU A 261 6.49 3.09 40.16
N LEU A 262 7.54 2.57 40.80
CA LEU A 262 7.97 1.17 40.76
C LEU A 262 6.80 0.20 41.01
#